data_AF-A0A7R9R203-F1
#
_entry.id   AF-A0A7R9R203-F1
#
_cell.length_a   1.000
_cell.length_b   1.000
_cell.length_c   1.000
_cell.angle_alpha   90.00
_cell.angle_beta   90.00
_cell.angle_gamma   90.00
#
_symmetry.space_group_name_H-M   'P 1'
#
loop_
_entity.id
_entity.type
_entity.pdbx_description
1 polymer ?
#
loop_
_entity_poly.entity_id
_entity_poly.type
_entity_poly.pdbx_seq_one_letter_code
_entity_poly.pdbx_strand_id
1 'polypeptide(L)'
;MPSLVTIPVDENDVRIVFLLTLNGRSLRQINRLLKNIYDPKHFYYIHIDSRQDYLFRELIKLESKLANVRVSRVRLSTIWGGA
;
A
#
# COMPACT_ATOMS: atom_id res chain seq x y z
N MET A 1 -10.63 -36.60 -23.76
CA MET A 1 -10.31 -36.06 -22.41
C MET A 1 -9.42 -34.84 -22.64
N PRO A 2 -9.85 -33.60 -22.36
CA PRO A 2 -8.97 -32.45 -22.53
C PRO A 2 -7.89 -32.52 -21.45
N SER A 3 -6.63 -32.45 -21.87
CA SER A 3 -5.48 -32.40 -20.97
C SER A 3 -5.56 -31.12 -20.15
N LEU A 4 -5.48 -31.25 -18.82
CA LEU A 4 -5.37 -30.14 -17.89
C LEU A 4 -4.04 -29.42 -18.18
N VAL A 5 -4.13 -28.24 -18.77
CA VAL A 5 -2.99 -27.33 -18.89
C VAL A 5 -2.63 -26.87 -17.48
N THR A 6 -1.61 -27.49 -16.89
CA THR A 6 -0.98 -26.99 -15.67
C THR A 6 -0.19 -25.74 -16.04
N ILE A 7 -0.75 -24.56 -15.74
CA ILE A 7 0.00 -23.31 -15.82
C ILE A 7 1.19 -23.47 -14.88
N PRO A 8 2.45 -23.35 -15.36
CA PRO A 8 3.60 -23.40 -14.48
C PRO A 8 3.52 -22.18 -13.56
N VAL A 9 3.18 -22.41 -12.31
CA VAL A 9 3.36 -21.41 -11.26
C VAL A 9 4.86 -21.36 -11.07
N ASP A 10 5.51 -20.32 -11.61
CA ASP A 10 6.91 -20.06 -11.31
C ASP A 10 7.01 -19.92 -9.79
N GLU A 11 7.67 -20.86 -9.13
CA GLU A 11 7.85 -20.88 -7.66
C GLU A 11 8.49 -19.58 -7.15
N ASN A 12 9.06 -18.77 -8.05
CA ASN A 12 9.66 -17.47 -7.76
C ASN A 12 8.71 -16.26 -7.89
N ASP A 13 7.45 -16.42 -8.32
CA ASP A 13 6.52 -15.28 -8.43
C ASP A 13 5.79 -14.97 -7.10
N VAL A 14 6.56 -14.48 -6.14
CA VAL A 14 6.04 -14.09 -4.82
C VAL A 14 5.27 -12.77 -4.91
N ARG A 15 4.09 -12.74 -4.27
CA ARG A 15 3.30 -11.53 -4.06
C ARG A 15 3.47 -11.02 -2.63
N ILE A 16 3.94 -9.77 -2.50
CA ILE A 16 4.21 -9.11 -1.22
C ILE A 16 3.04 -8.19 -0.86
N VAL A 17 2.69 -8.16 0.43
CA VAL A 17 1.81 -7.14 1.01
C VAL A 17 2.66 -6.14 1.79
N PHE A 18 2.71 -4.91 1.32
CA PHE A 18 3.36 -3.80 2.02
C PHE A 18 2.37 -3.15 2.99
N LEU A 19 2.68 -3.22 4.28
CA LEU A 19 1.97 -2.50 5.33
C LEU A 19 2.74 -1.21 5.63
N LEU A 20 2.21 -0.07 5.20
CA LEU A 20 2.87 1.23 5.35
C LEU A 20 2.13 2.07 6.40
N THR A 21 2.82 2.42 7.48
CA THR A 21 2.31 3.35 8.50
C THR A 21 2.99 4.70 8.31
N LEU A 22 2.21 5.74 7.97
CA LEU A 22 2.73 7.04 7.56
C LEU A 22 2.26 8.16 8.50
N ASN A 23 3.15 9.11 8.75
CA ASN A 23 2.90 10.31 9.55
C ASN A 23 3.67 11.51 8.96
N GLY A 24 3.36 12.72 9.41
CA GLY A 24 4.01 13.96 9.01
C GLY A 24 3.48 14.55 7.69
N ARG A 25 4.33 15.35 7.03
CA ARG A 25 3.95 16.21 5.88
C ARG A 25 4.70 15.94 4.57
N SER A 26 5.54 14.91 4.54
CA SER A 26 6.48 14.66 3.44
C SER A 26 5.85 13.89 2.27
N LEU A 27 4.73 14.40 1.73
CA LEU A 27 3.99 13.75 0.63
C LEU A 27 4.87 13.43 -0.59
N ARG A 28 5.77 14.35 -0.97
CA ARG A 28 6.70 14.12 -2.10
C ARG A 28 7.61 12.92 -1.86
N GLN A 29 8.08 12.75 -0.62
CA GLN A 29 8.93 11.62 -0.26
C GLN A 29 8.16 10.31 -0.26
N ILE A 30 6.92 10.33 0.23
CA ILE A 30 6.03 9.17 0.21
C ILE A 30 5.75 8.75 -1.23
N ASN A 31 5.41 9.70 -2.11
CA ASN A 31 5.22 9.42 -3.53
C ASN A 31 6.48 8.87 -4.19
N ARG A 32 7.67 9.36 -3.80
CA ARG A 32 8.96 8.84 -4.29
C ARG A 32 9.20 7.40 -3.84
N LEU A 33 8.93 7.10 -2.57
CA LEU A 33 9.02 5.74 -2.04
C LEU A 33 8.07 4.80 -2.78
N LEU A 34 6.78 5.16 -2.86
CA LEU A 34 5.76 4.35 -3.52
C LEU A 34 6.14 4.06 -4.97
N LYS A 35 6.60 5.06 -5.73
CA LYS A 35 7.07 4.86 -7.10
C LYS A 35 8.23 3.85 -7.22
N ASN A 36 9.13 3.83 -6.25
CA ASN A 36 10.29 2.92 -6.29
C ASN A 36 9.93 1.48 -5.94
N ILE A 37 8.92 1.26 -5.09
CA ILE A 37 8.52 -0.08 -4.63
C ILE A 37 7.27 -0.61 -5.32
N TYR A 38 6.63 0.18 -6.19
CA TYR A 38 5.37 -0.17 -6.83
C TYR A 38 5.55 -1.23 -7.92
N ASP A 39 4.80 -2.31 -7.80
CA ASP A 39 4.58 -3.32 -8.83
C ASP A 39 3.08 -3.70 -8.82
N PRO A 40 2.41 -3.79 -10.00
CA PRO A 40 1.01 -4.21 -10.08
C PRO A 40 0.69 -5.56 -9.41
N LYS A 41 1.68 -6.45 -9.24
CA LYS A 41 1.50 -7.78 -8.63
C LYS A 41 1.46 -7.76 -7.10
N HIS A 42 1.98 -6.71 -6.49
CA HIS A 42 2.04 -6.54 -5.04
C HIS A 42 0.82 -5.76 -4.52
N PHE A 43 0.59 -5.82 -3.22
CA PHE A 43 -0.48 -5.08 -2.56
C PHE A 43 0.09 -4.08 -1.56
N TYR A 44 -0.54 -2.91 -1.46
CA TYR A 44 -0.11 -1.83 -0.58
C TYR A 44 -1.28 -1.43 0.32
N TYR A 45 -1.14 -1.68 1.61
CA TYR A 45 -2.11 -1.22 2.60
C TYR A 45 -1.48 -0.12 3.44
N ILE A 46 -2.08 1.06 3.39
CA ILE A 46 -1.49 2.28 3.94
C ILE A 46 -2.35 2.79 5.09
N HIS A 47 -1.78 2.80 6.29
CA HIS A 47 -2.33 3.52 7.43
C HIS A 47 -1.71 4.91 7.50
N ILE A 48 -2.55 5.92 7.73
CA ILE A 48 -2.14 7.29 7.99
C ILE A 48 -2.62 7.65 9.39
N ASP A 49 -1.74 8.23 10.18
CA ASP A 49 -2.09 8.76 11.51
C ASP A 49 -3.33 9.66 11.45
N SER A 50 -4.25 9.50 12.40
CA SER A 50 -5.52 10.23 12.44
C SER A 50 -5.38 11.75 12.50
N ARG A 51 -4.24 12.26 12.97
CA ARG A 51 -3.92 13.69 13.05
C ARG A 51 -3.42 14.27 11.72
N GLN A 52 -3.17 13.44 10.70
CA GLN A 52 -2.56 13.85 9.43
C GLN A 52 -3.57 13.88 8.28
N ASP A 53 -4.59 14.75 8.38
CA ASP A 53 -5.69 14.80 7.40
C ASP A 53 -5.28 15.24 6.00
N TYR A 54 -4.30 16.14 5.88
CA TYR A 54 -3.77 16.53 4.58
C TYR A 54 -3.19 15.32 3.84
N LEU A 55 -2.34 14.55 4.52
CA LEU A 55 -1.70 13.38 3.93
C LEU A 55 -2.72 12.29 3.59
N PHE A 56 -3.70 12.07 4.47
CA PHE A 56 -4.80 11.14 4.22
C PHE A 56 -5.55 11.50 2.94
N ARG A 57 -6.01 12.75 2.78
CA ARG A 57 -6.74 13.19 1.56
C ARG A 57 -5.92 13.00 0.29
N GLU A 58 -4.62 13.26 0.33
CA GLU A 58 -3.76 13.07 -0.83
C GLU A 58 -3.56 11.60 -1.20
N LEU A 59 -3.44 10.70 -0.22
CA LEU A 59 -3.31 9.27 -0.51
C LEU A 59 -4.64 8.59 -0.90
N ILE A 60 -5.79 9.13 -0.48
CA ILE A 60 -7.09 8.70 -1.01
C ILE A 60 -7.18 8.95 -2.53
N LYS A 61 -6.65 10.08 -3.02
CA LYS A 61 -6.58 10.36 -4.47
C LYS A 61 -5.65 9.40 -5.22
N LEU A 62 -4.69 8.79 -4.52
CA LEU A 62 -3.80 7.80 -5.09
C LEU A 62 -4.47 6.42 -5.14
N GLU A 63 -5.16 6.03 -4.06
CA GLU A 63 -5.95 4.80 -3.99
C GLU A 63 -6.98 4.71 -5.13
N SER A 64 -7.63 5.82 -5.51
CA SER A 64 -8.59 5.82 -6.62
C SER A 64 -7.97 5.51 -7.98
N LYS A 65 -6.64 5.59 -8.11
CA LYS A 65 -5.91 5.38 -9.37
C LYS A 65 -5.24 4.00 -9.44
N LEU A 66 -5.03 3.34 -8.30
CA LEU A 66 -4.24 2.10 -8.21
C LEU A 66 -5.06 1.01 -7.51
N ALA A 67 -5.54 0.03 -8.27
CA ALA A 67 -6.46 -0.99 -7.78
C ALA A 67 -5.90 -1.89 -6.65
N ASN A 68 -4.57 -2.03 -6.60
CA ASN A 68 -3.82 -2.81 -5.61
C ASN A 68 -3.31 -1.97 -4.41
N VAL A 69 -3.73 -0.71 -4.32
CA VAL A 69 -3.45 0.17 -3.17
C VAL A 69 -4.74 0.37 -2.39
N ARG A 70 -4.65 0.27 -1.06
CA ARG A 70 -5.75 0.52 -0.13
C ARG A 70 -5.30 1.41 1.00
N VAL A 71 -6.12 2.39 1.33
CA VAL A 71 -5.86 3.30 2.45
C VAL A 71 -6.81 2.97 3.59
N SER A 72 -6.27 2.77 4.80
CA SER A 72 -7.09 2.45 5.96
C SER A 72 -8.05 3.59 6.31
N ARG A 73 -9.34 3.26 6.43
CA ARG A 73 -10.37 4.21 6.91
C ARG A 73 -10.40 4.31 8.43
N VAL A 74 -9.98 3.25 9.12
CA VAL A 74 -9.80 3.24 10.58
C VAL A 74 -8.41 3.78 10.88
N ARG A 75 -8.35 5.03 11.34
CA ARG A 75 -7.09 5.72 11.62
C ARG A 75 -6.89 5.86 13.12
N LEU A 76 -5.87 5.19 13.63
CA LEU A 76 -5.34 5.41 14.98
C LEU A 76 -4.36 6.59 15.01
N SER A 77 -4.27 7.26 16.16
CA SER A 77 -3.24 8.27 16.45
C SER A 77 -1.97 7.55 16.88
N THR A 78 -1.03 7.35 15.95
CA THR A 78 0.19 6.60 16.23
C THR A 78 1.18 7.48 16.99
N ILE A 79 1.49 7.08 18.22
CA ILE A 79 2.47 7.77 19.06
C ILE A 79 3.79 6.99 19.05
N TRP A 80 4.89 7.69 19.32
CA TRP A 80 6.16 7.03 19.61
C TRP A 80 6.00 6.15 20.86
N GLY A 81 6.28 4.86 20.73
CA GLY A 81 6.14 3.90 21.83
C GLY A 81 4.69 3.57 22.20
N GLY A 82 3.72 3.80 21.31
CA GLY A 82 2.34 3.36 21.52
C GLY A 82 2.22 1.83 21.55
N ALA A 83 1.28 1.33 22.36
CA ALA A 83 0.95 -0.08 22.49
C ALA A 83 0.14 -0.62 21.30
#